data_AF-A0ABD3ZQK2-F1
#
_entry.id   AF-A0ABD3ZQK2-F1
#
_cell.length_a   1.000
_cell.length_b   1.000
_cell.length_c   1.000
_cell.angle_alpha   90.00
_cell.angle_beta   90.00
_cell.angle_gamma   90.00
#
_symmetry.space_group_name_H-M   'P 1'
#
loop_
_entity.id
_entity.type
_entity.pdbx_description
1 polymer ?
#
loop_
_entity_poly.entity_id
_entity_poly.type
_entity_poly.pdbx_seq_one_letter_code
_entity_poly.pdbx_strand_id
1 'polypeptide(L)'
;MSSILPQGWGFFSKNPRDTAIGLYEAENVSAKVRWPNMRADNLFGLYRYGRSQGVEMGVIYSQVGKEQWTACKEKDLGACKSKAKTVQLKTPAPRPLLCGSYYLTKEDIVPWSYSKYTPSSYQVKSIVKVVISCSKT
;
A
#
# COMPACT_ATOMS: atom_id res chain seq x y z
N MET A 1 -32.97 32.75 20.70
CA MET A 1 -32.98 31.31 20.37
C MET A 1 -32.25 31.11 19.05
N SER A 2 -31.41 30.07 18.99
CA SER A 2 -30.70 29.51 17.82
C SER A 2 -29.63 30.36 17.13
N SER A 3 -28.37 30.01 17.39
CA SER A 3 -27.36 29.69 16.36
C SER A 3 -26.11 29.11 17.03
N ILE A 4 -26.22 27.87 17.50
CA ILE A 4 -25.06 27.04 17.83
C ILE A 4 -25.16 25.78 16.97
N LEU A 5 -24.80 25.94 15.70
CA LEU A 5 -24.35 24.83 14.87
C LEU A 5 -23.06 25.29 14.21
N PRO A 6 -21.90 24.71 14.54
CA PRO A 6 -20.69 24.99 13.79
C PRO A 6 -20.87 24.42 12.37
N GLN A 7 -21.19 25.29 11.40
CA GLN A 7 -21.26 24.98 9.96
C GLN A 7 -19.85 24.89 9.34
N GLY A 8 -18.94 24.20 10.02
CA GLY A 8 -17.51 24.26 9.71
C GLY A 8 -16.82 22.91 9.87
N TRP A 9 -17.30 21.88 9.18
CA TRP A 9 -16.51 20.67 8.98
C TRP A 9 -15.51 20.94 7.87
N GLY A 10 -14.35 21.49 8.20
CA GLY A 10 -13.23 21.55 7.27
C GLY A 10 -12.88 20.12 6.84
N PHE A 11 -13.11 19.79 5.59
CA PHE A 11 -12.69 18.50 5.04
C PHE A 11 -11.17 18.51 4.91
N PHE A 12 -10.46 18.00 5.92
CA PHE A 12 -9.04 17.68 5.85
C PHE A 12 -8.85 16.43 4.98
N SER A 13 -9.15 16.56 3.69
CA SER A 13 -8.97 15.49 2.72
C SER A 13 -7.57 15.56 2.15
N LYS A 14 -6.86 14.43 2.17
CA LYS A 14 -5.59 14.25 1.45
C LYS A 14 -5.80 14.60 -0.03
N ASN A 15 -4.81 15.21 -0.67
CA ASN A 15 -4.93 15.58 -2.09
C ASN A 15 -5.12 14.28 -2.91
N PRO A 16 -6.15 14.20 -3.78
CA PRO A 16 -6.40 13.00 -4.58
C PRO A 16 -5.29 12.69 -5.61
N ARG A 17 -4.40 13.65 -5.87
CA ARG A 17 -3.20 13.46 -6.72
C ARG A 17 -1.96 13.05 -5.92
N ASP A 18 -2.05 12.99 -4.60
CA ASP A 18 -0.95 12.49 -3.80
C ASP A 18 -0.72 11.01 -4.09
N THR A 19 0.54 10.63 -4.09
CA THR A 19 0.96 9.27 -4.31
C THR A 19 0.39 8.34 -3.23
N ALA A 20 -0.25 7.27 -3.69
CA ALA A 20 -0.69 6.14 -2.88
C ALA A 20 0.45 5.13 -2.72
N ILE A 21 0.39 4.36 -1.64
CA ILE A 21 1.34 3.27 -1.36
C ILE A 21 0.60 1.96 -1.56
N GLY A 22 1.12 1.11 -2.44
CA GLY A 22 0.61 -0.24 -2.66
C GLY A 22 1.56 -1.29 -2.08
N LEU A 23 1.03 -2.49 -1.88
CA LEU A 23 1.77 -3.69 -1.46
C LEU A 23 1.26 -4.86 -2.29
N TYR A 24 2.20 -5.62 -2.85
CA TYR A 24 1.94 -6.82 -3.60
C TYR A 24 2.76 -7.98 -3.05
N GLU A 25 2.19 -9.17 -3.11
CA GLU A 25 2.86 -10.41 -2.71
C GLU A 25 4.04 -10.72 -3.65
N ALA A 26 5.15 -11.17 -3.08
CA ALA A 26 6.27 -11.77 -3.80
C ALA A 26 6.42 -13.25 -3.36
N GLU A 27 7.65 -13.78 -3.31
CA GLU A 27 7.87 -15.15 -2.84
C GLU A 27 7.93 -15.26 -1.31
N ASN A 28 7.50 -16.41 -0.77
CA ASN A 28 7.61 -16.76 0.66
C ASN A 28 6.94 -15.76 1.61
N VAL A 29 5.72 -15.32 1.29
CA VAL A 29 4.92 -14.42 2.14
C VAL A 29 4.29 -15.18 3.32
N SER A 30 4.30 -14.58 4.51
CA SER A 30 3.59 -15.13 5.68
C SER A 30 2.09 -14.90 5.65
N ALA A 31 1.63 -13.85 4.96
CA ALA A 31 0.22 -13.51 4.88
C ALA A 31 -0.11 -12.92 3.51
N LYS A 32 -1.28 -13.29 2.98
CA LYS A 32 -1.84 -12.64 1.80
C LYS A 32 -2.27 -11.22 2.12
N VAL A 33 -2.21 -10.34 1.13
CA VAL A 33 -2.67 -8.96 1.25
C VAL A 33 -4.19 -8.92 1.20
N ARG A 34 -4.83 -8.42 2.27
CA ARG A 34 -6.28 -8.56 2.51
C ARG A 34 -7.08 -7.27 2.26
N TRP A 35 -6.69 -6.41 1.34
CA TRP A 35 -7.48 -5.22 0.98
C TRP A 35 -8.07 -5.30 -0.44
N PRO A 36 -9.19 -4.59 -0.75
CA PRO A 36 -9.98 -3.74 0.15
C PRO A 36 -10.73 -4.51 1.25
N ASN A 37 -11.08 -3.83 2.35
CA ASN A 37 -11.79 -4.46 3.48
C ASN A 37 -13.22 -4.89 3.11
N MET A 38 -13.84 -4.23 2.12
CA MET A 38 -15.18 -4.55 1.60
C MET A 38 -15.11 -5.70 0.59
N ARG A 39 -14.55 -6.83 0.99
CA ARG A 39 -14.55 -8.06 0.19
C ARG A 39 -15.21 -9.18 1.00
N ALA A 40 -15.78 -10.16 0.30
CA ALA A 40 -16.49 -11.27 0.95
C ALA A 40 -15.55 -12.12 1.84
N ASP A 41 -14.29 -12.31 1.42
CA ASP A 41 -13.23 -12.97 2.19
C ASP A 41 -12.82 -12.22 3.46
N ASN A 42 -13.18 -10.94 3.57
CA ASN A 42 -13.05 -10.10 4.76
C ASN A 42 -14.37 -9.93 5.52
N LEU A 43 -15.40 -10.72 5.17
CA LEU A 43 -16.76 -10.61 5.72
C LEU A 43 -17.26 -9.16 5.67
N PHE A 44 -17.05 -8.50 4.53
CA PHE A 44 -17.44 -7.11 4.28
C PHE A 44 -16.92 -6.12 5.34
N GLY A 45 -15.75 -6.40 5.93
CA GLY A 45 -15.05 -5.52 6.86
C GLY A 45 -15.23 -5.87 8.35
N LEU A 46 -15.95 -6.94 8.67
CA LEU A 46 -15.93 -7.52 10.03
C LEU A 46 -14.55 -8.04 10.38
N TYR A 47 -13.86 -8.65 9.41
CA TYR A 47 -12.47 -9.06 9.58
C TYR A 47 -11.52 -7.94 9.18
N ARG A 48 -10.85 -7.35 10.17
CA ARG A 48 -10.07 -6.11 10.02
C ARG A 48 -8.57 -6.31 9.83
N TYR A 49 -8.11 -7.50 9.46
CA TYR A 49 -6.66 -7.76 9.27
C TYR A 49 -6.02 -6.86 8.20
N GLY A 50 -6.74 -6.52 7.13
CA GLY A 50 -6.23 -5.62 6.09
C GLY A 50 -5.87 -4.23 6.64
N ARG A 51 -6.57 -3.75 7.67
CA ARG A 51 -6.21 -2.48 8.35
C ARG A 51 -4.91 -2.62 9.13
N SER A 52 -4.72 -3.72 9.86
CA SER A 52 -3.48 -3.98 10.58
C SER A 52 -2.28 -4.10 9.64
N GLN A 53 -2.45 -4.77 8.49
CA GLN A 53 -1.44 -4.83 7.43
C GLN A 53 -1.09 -3.45 6.88
N GLY A 54 -2.07 -2.56 6.71
CA GLY A 54 -1.83 -1.19 6.26
C GLY A 54 -0.98 -0.36 7.23
N VAL A 55 -1.17 -0.54 8.54
CA VAL A 55 -0.33 0.12 9.57
C VAL A 55 1.11 -0.39 9.49
N GLU A 56 1.30 -1.71 9.44
CA GLU A 56 2.63 -2.31 9.33
C GLU A 56 3.33 -1.90 8.03
N MET A 57 2.60 -1.89 6.91
CA MET A 57 3.08 -1.39 5.62
C MET A 57 3.57 0.06 5.71
N GLY A 58 2.84 0.94 6.43
CA GLY A 58 3.25 2.33 6.63
C GLY A 58 4.59 2.44 7.39
N VAL A 59 4.78 1.60 8.40
CA VAL A 59 6.05 1.53 9.15
C VAL A 59 7.18 1.05 8.24
N ILE A 60 6.98 -0.05 7.50
CA ILE A 60 7.97 -0.58 6.54
C ILE A 60 8.31 0.48 5.48
N TYR A 61 7.30 1.14 4.92
CA TYR A 61 7.47 2.21 3.92
C TYR A 61 8.36 3.34 4.44
N SER A 62 8.19 3.75 5.69
CA SER A 62 8.99 4.82 6.30
C SER A 62 10.48 4.49 6.45
N GLN A 63 10.84 3.19 6.47
CA GLN A 63 12.22 2.71 6.57
C GLN A 63 12.91 2.60 5.21
N VAL A 64 12.16 2.62 4.10
CA VAL A 64 12.73 2.51 2.75
C VAL A 64 13.28 3.88 2.32
N GLY A 65 14.59 3.94 2.09
CA GLY A 65 15.27 5.14 1.59
C GLY A 65 14.84 5.51 0.17
N LYS A 66 14.89 6.81 -0.17
CA LYS A 66 14.49 7.32 -1.50
C LYS A 66 15.28 6.67 -2.65
N GLU A 67 16.57 6.40 -2.46
CA GLU A 67 17.50 5.79 -3.44
C GLU A 67 17.16 4.33 -3.80
N GLN A 68 16.38 3.66 -2.96
CA GLN A 68 16.04 2.25 -3.11
C GLN A 68 14.85 2.03 -4.05
N TRP A 69 14.10 3.08 -4.37
CA TRP A 69 12.97 3.02 -5.27
C TRP A 69 13.43 2.99 -6.73
N THR A 70 12.96 2.00 -7.48
CA THR A 70 13.16 1.94 -8.93
C THR A 70 11.96 2.57 -9.63
N ALA A 71 12.20 3.51 -10.56
CA ALA A 71 11.13 4.09 -11.37
C ALA A 71 10.56 3.06 -12.37
N CYS A 72 9.24 2.91 -12.39
CA CYS A 72 8.50 2.13 -13.38
C CYS A 72 8.13 3.06 -14.53
N LYS A 73 8.65 2.80 -15.73
CA LYS A 73 8.23 3.52 -16.94
C LYS A 73 7.17 2.74 -17.71
N GLU A 74 7.18 1.43 -17.54
CA GLU A 74 6.24 0.50 -18.14
C GLU A 74 4.87 0.58 -17.45
N LYS A 75 3.79 0.38 -18.23
CA LYS A 75 2.43 0.28 -17.69
C LYS A 75 2.15 -1.08 -17.04
N ASP A 76 3.03 -2.06 -17.26
CA ASP A 76 2.89 -3.41 -16.73
C ASP A 76 3.67 -3.59 -15.41
N LEU A 77 2.96 -4.08 -14.39
CA LEU A 77 3.52 -4.41 -13.09
C LEU A 77 4.53 -5.56 -13.20
N GLY A 78 4.31 -6.54 -14.08
CA GLY A 78 5.21 -7.67 -14.27
C GLY A 78 6.60 -7.23 -14.72
N ALA A 79 6.66 -6.40 -15.76
CA ALA A 79 7.89 -5.79 -16.24
C ALA A 79 8.60 -4.91 -15.17
N CYS A 80 7.85 -4.23 -14.30
CA CYS A 80 8.49 -3.42 -13.27
C CYS A 80 9.02 -4.26 -12.09
N LYS A 81 8.36 -5.36 -11.73
CA LYS A 81 8.80 -6.26 -10.65
C LYS A 81 10.20 -6.82 -10.90
N SER A 82 10.55 -7.16 -12.14
CA SER A 82 11.87 -7.72 -12.47
C SER A 82 13.03 -6.73 -12.29
N LYS A 83 12.75 -5.41 -12.29
CA LYS A 83 13.73 -4.33 -12.12
C LYS A 83 13.79 -3.78 -10.68
N ALA A 84 12.98 -4.32 -9.78
CA ALA A 84 12.88 -3.82 -8.42
C ALA A 84 14.16 -4.12 -7.63
N LYS A 85 14.76 -3.10 -7.01
CA LYS A 85 15.85 -3.30 -6.05
C LYS A 85 15.31 -4.01 -4.81
N THR A 86 16.14 -4.89 -4.24
CA THR A 86 15.79 -5.63 -3.02
C THR A 86 16.38 -4.95 -1.79
N VAL A 87 15.55 -4.76 -0.76
CA VAL A 87 15.93 -4.16 0.52
C VAL A 87 15.56 -5.14 1.64
N GLN A 88 16.51 -5.41 2.52
CA GLN A 88 16.25 -6.21 3.71
C GLN A 88 15.86 -5.29 4.86
N LEU A 89 14.76 -5.61 5.53
CA LEU A 89 14.23 -4.82 6.64
C LEU A 89 13.88 -5.73 7.82
N LYS A 90 13.86 -5.14 9.02
CA LYS A 90 13.35 -5.79 10.21
C LYS A 90 12.09 -5.04 10.66
N THR A 91 10.99 -5.77 10.81
CA THR A 91 9.75 -5.16 11.29
C THR A 91 9.84 -4.90 12.80
N PRO A 92 9.57 -3.68 13.27
CA PRO A 92 9.49 -3.38 14.71
C PRO A 92 8.11 -3.75 15.29
N ALA A 93 7.19 -4.28 14.48
CA ALA A 93 5.85 -4.62 14.94
C ALA A 93 5.91 -5.75 16.00
N PRO A 94 5.26 -5.59 17.18
CA PRO A 94 5.26 -6.63 18.22
C PRO A 94 4.62 -7.95 17.76
N ARG A 95 3.64 -7.87 16.86
CA ARG A 95 2.98 -9.01 16.22
C ARG A 95 2.96 -8.79 14.71
N PRO A 96 4.05 -9.14 14.01
CA PRO A 96 4.16 -8.84 12.59
C PRO A 96 3.27 -9.77 11.76
N LEU A 97 2.54 -9.19 10.82
CA LEU A 97 1.71 -9.90 9.86
C LEU A 97 2.41 -10.05 8.51
N LEU A 98 3.22 -9.05 8.14
CA LEU A 98 3.90 -8.96 6.85
C LEU A 98 5.36 -9.42 6.94
N CYS A 99 5.57 -10.73 7.05
CA CYS A 99 6.89 -11.36 7.01
C CYS A 99 7.16 -12.00 5.64
N GLY A 100 8.42 -12.05 5.23
CA GLY A 100 8.83 -12.56 3.92
C GLY A 100 9.00 -11.47 2.87
N SER A 101 8.84 -11.82 1.59
CA SER A 101 9.12 -10.88 0.49
C SER A 101 7.84 -10.24 -0.04
N TYR A 102 7.83 -8.92 -0.16
CA TYR A 102 6.74 -8.17 -0.76
C TYR A 102 7.29 -7.10 -1.70
N TYR A 103 6.46 -6.64 -2.64
CA TYR A 103 6.74 -5.45 -3.44
C TYR A 103 5.96 -4.28 -2.87
N LEU A 104 6.67 -3.22 -2.49
CA LEU A 104 6.05 -1.93 -2.22
C LEU A 104 6.04 -1.08 -3.48
N THR A 105 4.95 -0.38 -3.71
CA THR A 105 4.76 0.48 -4.87
C THR A 105 4.35 1.88 -4.45
N LYS A 106 4.77 2.86 -5.25
CA LYS A 106 4.21 4.22 -5.24
C LYS A 106 3.34 4.36 -6.47
N GLU A 107 2.11 4.77 -6.26
CA GLU A 107 1.06 4.70 -7.27
C GLU A 107 0.32 6.02 -7.37
N ASP A 108 0.00 6.40 -8.59
CA ASP A 108 -0.91 7.51 -8.84
C ASP A 108 -2.30 6.95 -9.16
N ILE A 109 -3.33 7.64 -8.66
CA ILE A 109 -4.71 7.30 -8.97
C ILE A 109 -4.98 7.69 -10.43
N VAL A 110 -5.51 6.74 -11.21
CA VAL A 110 -5.98 7.03 -12.55
C VAL A 110 -7.19 7.95 -12.44
N PRO A 111 -7.19 9.13 -13.10
CA PRO A 111 -8.34 10.01 -13.06
C PRO A 111 -9.58 9.31 -13.62
N TRP A 112 -10.74 9.54 -13.00
CA TRP A 112 -11.98 8.86 -13.37
C TRP A 112 -12.34 9.01 -14.86
N SER A 113 -12.01 10.15 -15.47
CA SER A 113 -12.19 10.41 -16.91
C SER A 113 -11.47 9.40 -17.82
N TYR A 114 -10.42 8.76 -17.33
CA TYR A 114 -9.63 7.76 -18.06
C TYR A 114 -9.92 6.32 -17.63
N SER A 115 -10.80 6.09 -16.66
CA SER A 115 -11.10 4.76 -16.11
C SER A 115 -11.53 3.74 -17.17
N LYS A 116 -12.21 4.17 -18.24
CA LYS A 116 -12.64 3.29 -19.34
C LYS A 116 -11.52 2.84 -20.28
N TYR A 117 -10.34 3.47 -20.21
CA TYR A 117 -9.19 3.20 -21.09
C TYR A 117 -8.08 2.42 -20.41
N THR A 118 -8.21 2.15 -19.10
CA THR A 118 -7.24 1.35 -18.35
C THR A 118 -7.96 0.35 -17.46
N PRO A 119 -7.53 -0.91 -17.43
CA PRO A 119 -8.13 -1.92 -16.56
C PRO A 119 -7.80 -1.68 -15.08
N SER A 120 -6.76 -0.91 -14.77
CA SER A 120 -6.34 -0.60 -13.40
C SER A 120 -6.75 0.82 -12.98
N SER A 121 -7.21 0.97 -11.74
CA SER A 121 -7.47 2.27 -11.10
C SER A 121 -6.22 2.98 -10.61
N TYR A 122 -5.06 2.29 -10.63
CA TYR A 122 -3.78 2.81 -10.16
C TYR A 122 -2.69 2.61 -11.22
N GLN A 123 -1.79 3.57 -11.33
CA GLN A 123 -0.60 3.49 -12.15
C GLN A 123 0.64 3.48 -11.25
N VAL A 124 1.42 2.40 -11.32
CA VAL A 124 2.67 2.27 -10.57
C VAL A 124 3.74 3.19 -11.15
N LYS A 125 4.28 4.08 -10.32
CA LYS A 125 5.36 5.03 -10.65
C LYS A 125 6.72 4.52 -10.22
N SER A 126 6.78 3.85 -9.08
CA SER A 126 8.02 3.24 -8.60
C SER A 126 7.75 2.01 -7.77
N ILE A 127 8.71 1.11 -7.75
CA ILE A 127 8.65 -0.16 -7.04
C ILE A 127 9.93 -0.42 -6.25
N VAL A 128 9.80 -1.18 -5.18
CA VAL A 128 10.91 -1.73 -4.40
C VAL A 128 10.49 -3.10 -3.87
N LYS A 129 11.40 -4.06 -3.85
CA LYS A 129 11.19 -5.36 -3.22
C LYS A 129 11.71 -5.28 -1.79
N VAL A 130 10.88 -5.56 -0.81
CA VAL A 130 11.25 -5.62 0.61
C VAL A 130 11.24 -7.05 1.09
N VAL A 131 12.32 -7.47 1.75
CA VAL A 131 12.43 -8.76 2.43
C VAL A 131 12.40 -8.49 3.92
N ILE A 132 11.32 -8.87 4.56
CA ILE A 132 11.01 -8.52 5.95
C ILE A 132 11.32 -9.71 6.84
N SER A 133 12.33 -9.52 7.69
CA SER A 133 12.67 -10.45 8.75
C SER A 133 11.81 -10.15 10.00
N CYS A 134 11.16 -11.17 10.51
CA CYS A 134 10.32 -11.08 11.70
C CYS A 134 10.99 -11.84 12.85
N SER A 135 11.34 -11.13 13.92
CA SER A 135 11.67 -11.78 15.19
C SER A 135 10.36 -12.11 15.90
N LYS A 136 10.09 -13.41 16.13
CA LYS A 136 9.07 -13.80 17.11
C LYS A 136 9.61 -13.39 18.48
N THR A 137 8.89 -12.52 19.16
CA THR A 137 9.06 -12.26 20.60
C THR A 137 8.10 -13.16 21.34
#